data_AF-A0A0L8IE16-F1
#
_entry.id   AF-A0A0L8IE16-F1
#
_cell.length_a   1.000
_cell.length_b   1.000
_cell.length_c   1.000
_cell.angle_alpha   90.00
_cell.angle_beta   90.00
_cell.angle_gamma   90.00
#
_symmetry.space_group_name_H-M   'P 1'
#
loop_
_entity.id
_entity.type
_entity.pdbx_description
1 polymer ?
#
loop_
_entity_poly.entity_id
_entity_poly.type
_entity_poly.pdbx_seq_one_letter_code
_entity_poly.pdbx_strand_id
1 'polypeptide(L)'
;DNVRAMMGQKGGVQALRKNKVPSLFIQGCVCHSMHICASKTCSELPIYLEEIVRSKYSFFSNSPKSLQEYKEFQAFAQTNPHKLLHVSCTRWLSLEQVVKRILEQWPALVLFSTTIAIEDNNSAASNVLNSLTNLITVMYYAFLSYILPDIIKLNLNFHSESYKMHKLHKSITCTVKGILCNFVKEEIVKNKELHEININDPSMYIFL
;
A
#
# COMPACT_ATOMS: atom_id res chain seq x y z
N ASP A 1 -6.34 -14.70 15.72
CA ASP A 1 -6.02 -13.28 15.95
C ASP A 1 -4.78 -13.19 16.87
N ASN A 2 -3.96 -12.14 16.77
CA ASN A 2 -2.68 -11.98 17.50
C ASN A 2 -2.76 -11.07 18.73
N VAL A 3 -3.96 -10.59 19.08
CA VAL A 3 -4.17 -9.74 20.26
C VAL A 3 -3.76 -10.44 21.55
N ARG A 4 -3.41 -9.66 22.58
CA ARG A 4 -2.99 -10.17 23.90
C ARG A 4 -4.01 -11.11 24.54
N ALA A 5 -5.30 -10.91 24.32
CA ALA A 5 -6.34 -11.82 24.82
C ALA A 5 -6.22 -13.24 24.22
N MET A 6 -5.79 -13.36 22.96
CA MET A 6 -5.63 -14.65 22.27
C MET A 6 -4.22 -15.21 22.44
N MET A 7 -3.21 -14.39 22.17
CA MET A 7 -1.79 -14.75 22.09
C MET A 7 -0.97 -14.23 23.27
N GLY A 8 -1.59 -13.86 24.39
CA GLY A 8 -0.86 -13.49 25.60
C GLY A 8 -0.14 -14.68 26.23
N GLN A 9 1.06 -14.47 26.75
CA GLN A 9 1.85 -15.51 27.44
C GLN A 9 1.25 -15.89 28.80
N LYS A 10 0.49 -14.98 29.43
CA LYS A 10 -0.21 -15.19 30.70
C LYS A 10 -1.67 -14.79 30.53
N GLY A 11 -2.60 -15.65 30.94
CA GLY A 11 -4.04 -15.40 30.87
C GLY A 11 -4.66 -15.36 29.47
N GLY A 12 -3.86 -15.35 28.40
CA GLY A 12 -4.35 -15.45 27.04
C GLY A 12 -4.88 -16.85 26.70
N VAL A 13 -5.80 -16.94 25.74
CA VAL A 13 -6.40 -18.22 25.30
C VAL A 13 -5.32 -19.25 24.96
N GLN A 14 -4.23 -18.84 24.31
CA GLN A 14 -3.13 -19.74 23.98
C GLN A 14 -2.47 -20.36 25.22
N ALA A 15 -2.22 -19.56 26.25
CA ALA A 15 -1.55 -20.00 27.46
C ALA A 15 -2.46 -20.94 28.27
N LEU A 16 -3.73 -20.57 28.40
CA LEU A 16 -4.74 -21.40 29.06
C LEU A 16 -4.93 -22.76 28.37
N ARG A 17 -4.88 -22.79 27.03
CA ARG A 17 -4.98 -24.03 26.25
C ARG A 17 -3.72 -24.88 26.34
N LYS A 18 -2.52 -24.29 26.26
CA LYS A 18 -1.25 -25.02 26.44
C LYS A 18 -1.11 -25.64 27.83
N ASN A 19 -1.61 -24.98 28.88
CA ASN A 19 -1.61 -25.56 30.23
C ASN A 19 -2.42 -26.86 30.32
N LYS A 20 -3.48 -26.99 29.51
CA LYS A 20 -4.30 -28.21 29.43
C LYS A 20 -3.73 -29.24 28.45
N VAL A 21 -3.13 -28.77 27.36
CA VAL A 21 -2.57 -29.62 26.30
C VAL A 21 -1.18 -29.11 25.94
N PRO A 22 -0.11 -29.59 26.61
CA PRO A 22 1.25 -29.10 26.38
C PRO A 22 1.77 -29.32 24.94
N SER A 23 1.27 -30.34 24.25
CA SER A 23 1.60 -30.65 22.86
C SER A 23 0.91 -29.75 21.83
N LEU A 24 0.03 -28.84 22.26
CA LEU A 24 -0.71 -27.97 21.36
C LEU A 24 0.23 -27.01 20.63
N PHE A 25 0.29 -27.17 19.30
CA PHE A 25 0.93 -26.20 18.41
C PHE A 25 -0.01 -25.00 18.20
N ILE A 26 0.53 -23.80 18.39
CA ILE A 26 -0.22 -22.55 18.26
C ILE A 26 0.54 -21.64 17.32
N GLN A 27 -0.12 -21.23 16.25
CA GLN A 27 0.40 -20.30 15.26
C GLN A 27 -0.42 -19.01 15.29
N GLY A 28 0.28 -17.87 15.31
CA GLY A 28 -0.36 -16.57 15.14
C GLY A 28 -0.98 -16.41 13.75
N CYS A 29 -2.02 -15.58 13.66
CA CYS A 29 -2.61 -15.17 12.40
C CYS A 29 -1.61 -14.36 11.56
N VAL A 30 -1.19 -14.93 10.42
CA VAL A 30 -0.30 -14.27 9.46
C VAL A 30 -0.96 -13.01 8.88
N CYS A 31 -2.28 -13.03 8.65
CA CYS A 31 -3.03 -11.87 8.18
C CYS A 31 -2.95 -10.68 9.14
N HIS A 32 -3.01 -10.93 10.45
CA HIS A 32 -2.81 -9.87 11.43
C HIS A 32 -1.37 -9.36 11.39
N SER A 33 -0.36 -10.24 11.38
CA SER A 33 1.04 -9.82 11.28
C SER A 33 1.31 -8.93 10.06
N MET A 34 0.76 -9.28 8.89
CA MET A 34 0.85 -8.43 7.70
C MET A 34 0.09 -7.12 7.83
N HIS A 35 -1.09 -7.13 8.47
CA HIS A 35 -1.83 -5.89 8.72
C HIS A 35 -1.02 -4.92 9.58
N ILE A 36 -0.36 -5.40 10.63
CA ILE A 36 0.56 -4.60 11.46
C ILE A 36 1.71 -4.06 10.62
N CYS A 37 2.36 -4.94 9.83
CA CYS A 37 3.45 -4.55 8.94
C CYS A 37 3.01 -3.42 8.00
N ALA A 38 1.90 -3.61 7.28
CA ALA A 38 1.33 -2.62 6.38
C ALA A 38 1.00 -1.29 7.09
N SER A 39 0.37 -1.35 8.28
CA SER A 39 0.08 -0.15 9.06
C SER A 39 1.34 0.63 9.43
N LYS A 40 2.42 -0.07 9.81
CA LYS A 40 3.70 0.56 10.13
C LYS A 40 4.35 1.14 8.88
N THR A 41 4.37 0.39 7.78
CA THR A 41 4.91 0.88 6.49
C THR A 41 4.17 2.12 6.00
N CYS A 42 2.84 2.18 6.11
CA CYS A 42 2.06 3.36 5.75
C CYS A 42 2.45 4.59 6.58
N SER A 43 2.86 4.42 7.84
CA SER A 43 3.34 5.54 8.67
C SER A 43 4.70 6.09 8.25
N GLU A 44 5.47 5.33 7.44
CA GLU A 44 6.74 5.78 6.86
C GLU A 44 6.52 6.50 5.51
N LEU A 45 5.33 6.40 4.91
CA LEU A 45 5.01 7.14 3.69
C LEU A 45 4.74 8.61 4.02
N PRO A 46 5.13 9.54 3.14
CA PRO A 46 4.79 10.94 3.32
C PRO A 46 3.28 11.15 3.40
N ILE A 47 2.83 11.82 4.48
CA ILE A 47 1.41 12.05 4.78
C ILE A 47 0.69 12.77 3.63
N TYR A 48 1.39 13.68 2.93
CA TYR A 48 0.82 14.47 1.84
C TYR A 48 0.27 13.61 0.69
N LEU A 49 0.79 12.38 0.49
CA LEU A 49 0.28 11.46 -0.53
C LEU A 49 -1.16 11.04 -0.25
N GLU A 50 -1.51 10.81 1.02
CA GLU A 50 -2.89 10.50 1.41
C GLU A 50 -3.78 11.75 1.27
N GLU A 51 -3.26 12.91 1.68
CA GLU A 51 -3.97 14.18 1.64
C GLU A 51 -4.38 14.59 0.22
N ILE A 52 -3.51 14.38 -0.78
CA ILE A 52 -3.84 14.63 -2.19
C ILE A 52 -5.09 13.84 -2.59
N VAL A 53 -5.12 12.53 -2.31
CA VAL A 53 -6.24 11.68 -2.71
C VAL A 53 -7.52 12.07 -1.98
N ARG A 54 -7.43 12.30 -0.66
CA ARG A 54 -8.60 12.68 0.16
C ARG A 54 -9.15 14.04 -0.25
N SER A 55 -8.28 15.01 -0.52
CA SER A 55 -8.65 16.34 -1.00
C SER A 55 -9.38 16.26 -2.35
N LYS A 56 -8.80 15.56 -3.34
CA LYS A 56 -9.44 15.40 -4.65
C LYS A 56 -10.75 14.63 -4.57
N TYR A 57 -10.80 13.55 -3.80
CA TYR A 57 -12.04 12.82 -3.57
C TYR A 57 -13.12 13.72 -2.98
N SER A 58 -12.80 14.47 -1.91
CA SER A 58 -13.73 15.38 -1.24
C SER A 58 -14.23 16.48 -2.17
N PHE A 59 -13.35 17.03 -3.01
CA PHE A 59 -13.71 18.08 -3.96
C PHE A 59 -14.78 17.62 -4.95
N PHE A 60 -14.59 16.43 -5.54
CA PHE A 60 -15.56 15.88 -6.50
C PHE A 60 -16.81 15.28 -5.82
N SER A 61 -16.70 14.77 -4.60
CA SER A 61 -17.85 14.23 -3.87
C SER A 61 -18.83 15.32 -3.44
N ASN A 62 -18.31 16.51 -3.12
CA ASN A 62 -19.11 17.61 -2.56
C ASN A 62 -19.69 18.53 -3.65
N SER A 63 -19.21 18.44 -4.89
CA SER A 63 -19.65 19.30 -5.99
C SER A 63 -20.04 18.48 -7.23
N PRO A 64 -21.34 18.22 -7.43
CA PRO A 64 -21.85 17.56 -8.64
C PRO A 64 -21.47 18.31 -9.92
N LYS A 65 -21.43 19.65 -9.85
CA LYS A 65 -20.97 20.51 -10.95
C LYS A 65 -19.52 20.20 -11.31
N SER A 66 -18.62 20.21 -10.33
CA SER A 66 -17.20 19.93 -10.57
C SER A 66 -16.96 18.49 -11.04
N LEU A 67 -17.78 17.53 -10.59
CA LEU A 67 -17.73 16.17 -11.11
C LEU A 67 -18.16 16.09 -12.58
N GLN A 68 -19.13 16.89 -13.00
CA GLN A 68 -19.56 16.97 -14.40
C GLN A 68 -18.47 17.62 -15.27
N GLU A 69 -17.94 18.76 -14.85
CA GLU A 69 -16.83 19.45 -15.52
C GLU A 69 -15.63 18.51 -15.65
N TYR A 70 -15.26 17.79 -14.57
CA TYR A 70 -14.15 16.84 -14.59
C TYR A 70 -14.28 15.76 -15.68
N LYS A 71 -15.49 15.32 -16.04
CA LYS A 71 -15.68 14.35 -17.12
C LYS A 71 -15.24 14.88 -18.48
N GLU A 72 -15.35 16.18 -18.71
CA GLU A 72 -14.88 16.83 -19.94
C GLU A 72 -13.35 16.76 -20.02
N PHE A 73 -12.67 16.99 -18.90
CA PHE A 73 -11.21 16.81 -18.79
C PHE A 73 -10.80 15.34 -18.94
N GLN A 74 -11.59 14.39 -18.41
CA GLN A 74 -11.34 12.96 -18.61
C GLN A 74 -11.41 12.60 -20.09
N ALA A 75 -12.41 13.10 -20.82
CA ALA A 75 -12.57 12.89 -22.25
C ALA A 75 -11.44 13.52 -23.06
N PHE A 76 -11.06 14.76 -22.75
CA PHE A 76 -9.94 15.45 -23.39
C PHE A 76 -8.61 14.71 -23.17
N ALA A 77 -8.37 14.25 -21.95
CA ALA A 77 -7.18 13.49 -21.58
C ALA A 77 -7.21 12.02 -22.05
N GLN A 78 -8.27 11.58 -22.73
CA GLN A 78 -8.49 10.19 -23.16
C GLN A 78 -8.38 9.17 -22.01
N THR A 79 -8.82 9.57 -20.82
CA THR A 79 -8.92 8.69 -19.64
C THR A 79 -10.34 8.15 -19.51
N ASN A 80 -10.50 6.93 -18.97
CA ASN A 80 -11.84 6.40 -18.73
C ASN A 80 -12.60 7.30 -17.73
N PRO A 81 -13.94 7.46 -17.88
CA PRO A 81 -14.76 8.36 -17.06
C PRO A 81 -15.05 7.76 -15.67
N HIS A 82 -13.98 7.44 -14.96
CA HIS A 82 -13.95 6.73 -13.70
C HIS A 82 -13.94 7.70 -12.52
N LYS A 83 -14.77 7.45 -11.51
CA LYS A 83 -14.75 8.24 -10.27
C LYS A 83 -13.47 7.96 -9.47
N LEU A 84 -12.98 8.96 -8.74
CA LEU A 84 -11.92 8.74 -7.77
C LEU A 84 -12.40 7.82 -6.63
N LEU A 85 -11.48 7.06 -6.08
CA LEU A 85 -11.74 6.16 -4.96
C LEU A 85 -11.30 6.80 -3.65
N HIS A 86 -12.04 6.54 -2.57
CA HIS A 86 -11.70 7.00 -1.23
C HIS A 86 -10.63 6.10 -0.61
N VAL A 87 -9.62 6.70 0.04
CA VAL A 87 -8.60 5.96 0.79
C VAL A 87 -9.19 5.45 2.10
N SER A 88 -9.12 4.14 2.36
CA SER A 88 -9.31 3.64 3.72
C SER A 88 -7.95 3.32 4.34
N CYS A 89 -7.52 4.10 5.34
CA CYS A 89 -6.20 3.97 5.98
C CYS A 89 -5.90 2.56 6.52
N THR A 90 -6.91 1.72 6.78
CA THR A 90 -6.75 0.40 7.40
C THR A 90 -6.71 -0.77 6.42
N ARG A 91 -6.93 -0.56 5.11
CA ARG A 91 -7.03 -1.66 4.14
C ARG A 91 -6.14 -1.41 2.93
N TRP A 92 -4.94 -1.90 3.02
CA TRP A 92 -3.98 -1.96 1.92
C TRP A 92 -4.56 -2.62 0.62
N LEU A 93 -5.54 -3.54 0.71
CA LEU A 93 -6.29 -4.09 -0.44
C LEU A 93 -7.03 -3.00 -1.25
N SER A 94 -7.53 -1.95 -0.57
CA SER A 94 -8.16 -0.82 -1.25
C SER A 94 -7.13 0.21 -1.70
N LEU A 95 -5.95 0.26 -1.07
CA LEU A 95 -4.88 1.19 -1.44
C LEU A 95 -4.39 0.96 -2.87
N GLU A 96 -4.21 -0.28 -3.33
CA GLU A 96 -3.78 -0.56 -4.71
C GLU A 96 -4.78 -0.03 -5.73
N GLN A 97 -6.08 -0.27 -5.51
CA GLN A 97 -7.12 0.21 -6.42
C GLN A 97 -7.15 1.73 -6.45
N VAL A 98 -6.96 2.39 -5.31
CA VAL A 98 -6.85 3.84 -5.21
C VAL A 98 -5.64 4.37 -5.97
N VAL A 99 -4.46 3.78 -5.76
CA VAL A 99 -3.21 4.17 -6.45
C VAL A 99 -3.35 4.00 -7.97
N LYS A 100 -3.87 2.86 -8.43
CA LYS A 100 -4.14 2.62 -9.85
C LYS A 100 -5.13 3.63 -10.42
N ARG A 101 -6.21 3.93 -9.69
CA ARG A 101 -7.20 4.94 -10.11
C ARG A 101 -6.59 6.34 -10.19
N ILE A 102 -5.74 6.72 -9.24
CA ILE A 102 -5.08 8.02 -9.25
C ILE A 102 -4.10 8.14 -10.42
N LEU A 103 -3.32 7.10 -10.70
CA LEU A 103 -2.40 7.08 -11.86
C LEU A 103 -3.16 7.10 -13.19
N GLU A 104 -4.24 6.32 -13.32
CA GLU A 104 -5.13 6.33 -14.49
C GLU A 104 -5.69 7.73 -14.76
N GLN A 105 -6.06 8.44 -13.69
CA GLN A 105 -6.71 9.74 -13.75
C GLN A 105 -5.72 10.91 -13.76
N TRP A 106 -4.41 10.62 -13.66
CA TRP A 106 -3.38 11.65 -13.46
C TRP A 106 -3.41 12.76 -14.51
N PRO A 107 -3.48 12.46 -15.83
CA PRO A 107 -3.47 13.50 -16.85
C PRO A 107 -4.70 14.43 -16.74
N ALA A 108 -5.88 13.86 -16.50
CA ALA A 108 -7.11 14.62 -16.31
C ALA A 108 -7.06 15.48 -15.04
N LEU A 109 -6.50 14.94 -13.93
CA LEU A 109 -6.33 15.67 -12.68
C LEU A 109 -5.38 16.86 -12.81
N VAL A 110 -4.29 16.71 -13.56
CA VAL A 110 -3.33 17.81 -13.81
C VAL A 110 -4.00 18.90 -14.63
N LEU A 111 -4.68 18.57 -15.73
CA LEU A 111 -5.37 19.55 -16.57
C LEU A 111 -6.45 20.30 -15.79
N PHE A 112 -7.32 19.56 -15.09
CA PHE A 112 -8.37 20.14 -14.26
C PHE A 112 -7.81 21.07 -13.18
N SER A 113 -6.75 20.64 -12.48
CA SER A 113 -6.12 21.45 -11.43
C SER A 113 -5.43 22.69 -12.00
N THR A 114 -4.91 22.61 -13.22
CA THR A 114 -4.27 23.74 -13.92
C THR A 114 -5.30 24.80 -14.26
N THR A 115 -6.44 24.40 -14.84
CA THR A 115 -7.54 25.32 -15.17
C THR A 115 -8.05 26.04 -13.93
N ILE A 116 -8.37 25.31 -12.85
CA ILE A 116 -8.85 25.92 -11.60
C ILE A 116 -7.81 26.85 -10.98
N ALA A 117 -6.53 26.47 -10.98
CA ALA A 117 -5.48 27.31 -10.41
C ALA A 117 -5.33 28.65 -11.16
N ILE A 118 -5.51 28.65 -12.49
CA ILE A 118 -5.43 29.84 -13.34
C ILE A 118 -6.70 30.69 -13.25
N GLU A 119 -7.87 30.07 -13.31
CA GLU A 119 -9.16 30.77 -13.41
C GLU A 119 -9.65 31.32 -12.07
N ASP A 120 -9.50 30.56 -10.98
CA ASP A 120 -10.08 30.90 -9.67
C ASP A 120 -9.10 31.62 -8.73
N ASN A 121 -7.84 31.83 -9.15
CA ASN A 121 -6.73 32.34 -8.32
C ASN A 121 -6.67 31.68 -6.92
N ASN A 122 -6.98 30.38 -6.89
CA ASN A 122 -7.22 29.65 -5.65
C ASN A 122 -5.90 29.04 -5.13
N SER A 123 -5.45 29.49 -3.97
CA SER A 123 -4.20 29.02 -3.35
C SER A 123 -4.23 27.53 -3.00
N ALA A 124 -5.39 26.99 -2.63
CA ALA A 124 -5.55 25.57 -2.35
C ALA A 124 -5.44 24.73 -3.65
N ALA A 125 -6.02 25.21 -4.75
CA ALA A 125 -5.89 24.56 -6.05
C ALA A 125 -4.43 24.56 -6.54
N SER A 126 -3.72 25.67 -6.33
CA SER A 126 -2.30 25.82 -6.67
C SER A 126 -1.40 24.87 -5.88
N ASN A 127 -1.65 24.69 -4.58
CA ASN A 127 -0.91 23.73 -3.75
C ASN A 127 -1.10 22.27 -4.20
N VAL A 128 -2.33 21.93 -4.61
CA VAL A 128 -2.61 20.59 -5.13
C VAL A 128 -1.99 20.39 -6.51
N LEU A 129 -2.01 21.42 -7.37
CA LEU A 129 -1.32 21.39 -8.65
C LEU A 129 0.19 21.17 -8.46
N ASN A 130 0.83 21.94 -7.59
CA ASN A 130 2.25 21.78 -7.26
C ASN A 130 2.59 20.36 -6.80
N SER A 131 1.70 19.77 -5.99
CA SER A 131 1.84 18.38 -5.54
C SER A 131 1.71 17.37 -6.70
N LEU A 132 0.79 17.59 -7.64
CA LEU A 132 0.57 16.73 -8.82
C LEU A 132 1.65 16.90 -9.90
N THR A 133 2.28 18.07 -9.98
CA THR A 133 3.39 18.32 -10.92
C THR A 133 4.75 17.99 -10.33
N ASN A 134 4.84 17.71 -9.02
CA ASN A 134 6.08 17.27 -8.39
C ASN A 134 6.41 15.84 -8.83
N LEU A 135 7.57 15.68 -9.47
CA LEU A 135 8.08 14.40 -9.96
C LEU A 135 8.21 13.36 -8.83
N ILE A 136 8.57 13.79 -7.62
CA ILE A 136 8.69 12.90 -6.45
C ILE A 136 7.35 12.27 -6.11
N THR A 137 6.25 13.03 -6.19
CA THR A 137 4.89 12.51 -5.96
C THR A 137 4.56 11.41 -6.97
N VAL A 138 4.84 11.66 -8.26
CA VAL A 138 4.62 10.67 -9.33
C VAL A 138 5.45 9.40 -9.08
N MET A 139 6.71 9.57 -8.68
CA MET A 139 7.60 8.45 -8.33
C MET A 139 7.05 7.63 -7.16
N TYR A 140 6.48 8.26 -6.12
CA TYR A 140 5.84 7.55 -5.02
C TYR A 140 4.64 6.73 -5.48
N TYR A 141 3.72 7.30 -6.26
CA TYR A 141 2.57 6.54 -6.76
C TYR A 141 3.00 5.42 -7.72
N ALA A 142 4.01 5.65 -8.56
CA ALA A 142 4.58 4.60 -9.42
C ALA A 142 5.20 3.47 -8.60
N PHE A 143 5.99 3.80 -7.57
CA PHE A 143 6.54 2.83 -6.63
C PHE A 143 5.44 2.04 -5.92
N LEU A 144 4.40 2.71 -5.42
CA LEU A 144 3.25 2.05 -4.78
C LEU A 144 2.53 1.12 -5.77
N SER A 145 2.32 1.55 -7.01
CA SER A 145 1.70 0.72 -8.04
C SER A 145 2.55 -0.50 -8.42
N TYR A 146 3.87 -0.41 -8.27
CA TYR A 146 4.81 -1.51 -8.50
C TYR A 146 4.79 -2.52 -7.35
N ILE A 147 4.85 -2.06 -6.09
CA ILE A 147 5.05 -2.93 -4.93
C ILE A 147 3.75 -3.55 -4.39
N LEU A 148 2.64 -2.81 -4.43
CA LEU A 148 1.37 -3.25 -3.84
C LEU A 148 0.83 -4.56 -4.42
N PRO A 149 0.91 -4.86 -5.74
CA PRO A 149 0.43 -6.12 -6.30
C PRO A 149 1.06 -7.37 -5.66
N ASP A 150 2.36 -7.35 -5.38
CA ASP A 150 3.08 -8.48 -4.78
C ASP A 150 2.65 -8.72 -3.34
N ILE A 151 2.48 -7.63 -2.58
CA ILE A 151 1.91 -7.71 -1.25
C ILE A 151 0.47 -8.26 -1.38
N ILE A 152 -0.35 -7.78 -2.34
CA ILE A 152 -1.78 -8.13 -2.59
C ILE A 152 -1.97 -9.60 -2.78
N LYS A 153 -1.17 -10.14 -3.68
CA LYS A 153 -1.09 -11.57 -3.91
C LYS A 153 -0.74 -12.34 -2.64
N LEU A 154 0.24 -11.88 -1.86
CA LEU A 154 0.65 -12.54 -0.62
C LEU A 154 -0.49 -12.60 0.40
N ASN A 155 -1.18 -11.48 0.65
CA ASN A 155 -2.27 -11.45 1.62
C ASN A 155 -3.52 -12.22 1.16
N LEU A 156 -3.85 -12.19 -0.13
CA LEU A 156 -4.97 -12.96 -0.68
C LEU A 156 -4.70 -14.47 -0.55
N ASN A 157 -3.46 -14.91 -0.72
CA ASN A 157 -3.08 -16.29 -0.46
C ASN A 157 -3.35 -16.71 0.99
N PHE A 158 -3.22 -15.79 1.95
CA PHE A 158 -3.44 -16.06 3.37
C PHE A 158 -4.88 -15.90 3.84
N HIS A 159 -5.72 -15.18 3.10
CA HIS A 159 -7.17 -15.15 3.31
C HIS A 159 -7.91 -16.30 2.60
N SER A 160 -7.18 -17.19 1.91
CA SER A 160 -7.78 -18.33 1.22
C SER A 160 -8.43 -19.29 2.22
N GLU A 161 -9.66 -19.70 1.94
CA GLU A 161 -10.38 -20.71 2.72
C GLU A 161 -9.78 -22.12 2.59
N SER A 162 -8.95 -22.34 1.56
CA SER A 162 -8.23 -23.59 1.36
C SER A 162 -6.95 -23.67 2.21
N TYR A 163 -6.69 -24.83 2.81
CA TYR A 163 -5.49 -25.07 3.61
C TYR A 163 -4.21 -24.98 2.77
N LYS A 164 -3.41 -23.94 2.99
CA LYS A 164 -2.18 -23.64 2.23
C LYS A 164 -0.94 -23.47 3.12
N MET A 165 -0.94 -24.04 4.32
CA MET A 165 0.19 -23.92 5.28
C MET A 165 1.52 -24.37 4.68
N HIS A 166 1.53 -25.43 3.88
CA HIS A 166 2.72 -25.94 3.18
C HIS A 166 3.30 -24.94 2.14
N LYS A 167 2.51 -23.96 1.68
CA LYS A 167 2.95 -22.89 0.77
C LYS A 167 3.33 -21.61 1.51
N LEU A 168 3.02 -21.49 2.80
CA LEU A 168 3.20 -20.27 3.59
C LEU A 168 4.65 -19.78 3.54
N HIS A 169 5.58 -20.64 3.95
CA HIS A 169 6.99 -20.31 3.99
C HIS A 169 7.50 -19.89 2.61
N LYS A 170 7.25 -20.72 1.58
CA LYS A 170 7.67 -20.42 0.20
C LYS A 170 7.10 -19.10 -0.32
N SER A 171 5.81 -18.82 -0.07
CA SER A 171 5.16 -17.60 -0.55
C SER A 171 5.75 -16.36 0.12
N ILE A 172 5.97 -16.38 1.44
CA ILE A 172 6.61 -15.27 2.16
C ILE A 172 8.03 -15.08 1.64
N THR A 173 8.81 -16.17 1.55
CA THR A 173 10.20 -16.13 1.10
C THR A 173 10.33 -15.55 -0.30
N CYS A 174 9.51 -16.00 -1.26
CA CYS A 174 9.53 -15.46 -2.61
C CYS A 174 9.15 -13.97 -2.65
N THR A 175 8.10 -13.56 -1.93
CA THR A 175 7.70 -12.15 -1.91
C THR A 175 8.77 -11.26 -1.28
N VAL A 176 9.31 -11.64 -0.12
CA VAL A 176 10.35 -10.84 0.56
C VAL A 176 11.62 -10.78 -0.27
N LYS A 177 12.10 -11.91 -0.82
CA LYS A 177 13.26 -11.91 -1.71
C LYS A 177 13.03 -11.05 -2.96
N GLY A 178 11.83 -11.10 -3.55
CA GLY A 178 11.47 -10.22 -4.67
C GLY A 178 11.57 -8.73 -4.33
N ILE A 179 11.14 -8.34 -3.13
CA ILE A 179 11.29 -6.96 -2.63
C ILE A 179 12.78 -6.62 -2.44
N LEU A 180 13.55 -7.50 -1.79
CA LEU A 180 14.97 -7.30 -1.53
C LEU A 180 15.78 -7.13 -2.82
N CYS A 181 15.43 -7.81 -3.92
CA CYS A 181 16.11 -7.65 -5.21
C CYS A 181 16.11 -6.21 -5.74
N ASN A 182 15.25 -5.33 -5.24
CA ASN A 182 15.23 -3.93 -5.67
C ASN A 182 16.40 -3.10 -5.11
N PHE A 183 17.03 -3.57 -4.02
CA PHE A 183 18.05 -2.77 -3.32
C PHE A 183 19.21 -3.58 -2.71
N VAL A 184 19.08 -4.91 -2.58
CA VAL A 184 20.14 -5.84 -2.13
C VAL A 184 20.77 -6.53 -3.32
N LYS A 185 22.09 -6.76 -3.28
CA LYS A 185 22.85 -7.43 -4.35
C LYS A 185 22.24 -8.80 -4.66
N GLU A 186 22.07 -9.09 -5.95
CA GLU A 186 21.39 -10.30 -6.43
C GLU A 186 22.05 -11.59 -5.93
N GLU A 187 23.39 -11.60 -5.84
CA GLU A 187 24.17 -12.73 -5.31
C GLU A 187 23.81 -13.08 -3.87
N ILE A 188 23.51 -12.08 -3.03
CA ILE A 188 23.12 -12.28 -1.65
C ILE A 188 21.70 -12.84 -1.59
N VAL A 189 20.76 -12.24 -2.34
CA VAL A 189 19.35 -12.65 -2.32
C VAL A 189 19.17 -14.08 -2.84
N LYS A 190 19.93 -14.48 -3.85
CA LYS A 190 19.87 -15.84 -4.41
C LYS A 190 20.49 -16.88 -3.48
N ASN A 191 21.66 -16.59 -2.91
CA ASN A 191 22.48 -17.60 -2.24
C ASN A 191 22.22 -17.73 -0.73
N LYS A 192 21.62 -16.73 -0.08
CA LYS A 192 21.34 -16.77 1.37
C LYS A 192 19.88 -17.06 1.69
N GLU A 193 19.63 -17.73 2.80
CA GLU A 193 18.30 -17.83 3.40
C GLU A 193 17.88 -16.48 4.00
N LEU A 194 16.57 -16.24 4.13
CA LEU A 194 16.06 -14.93 4.57
C LEU A 194 16.61 -14.47 5.92
N HIS A 195 16.78 -15.40 6.86
CA HIS A 195 17.27 -15.10 8.21
C HIS A 195 18.77 -14.76 8.25
N GLU A 196 19.51 -15.04 7.16
CA GLU A 196 20.93 -14.74 7.01
C GLU A 196 21.19 -13.39 6.33
N ILE A 197 20.14 -12.74 5.81
CA ILE A 197 20.22 -11.43 5.16
C ILE A 197 19.99 -10.34 6.20
N ASN A 198 21.07 -9.68 6.64
CA ASN A 198 20.98 -8.53 7.53
C ASN A 198 20.78 -7.24 6.73
N ILE A 199 19.54 -6.76 6.65
CA ILE A 199 19.22 -5.47 6.00
C ILE A 199 19.80 -4.26 6.73
N ASN A 200 20.32 -4.40 7.95
CA ASN A 200 20.99 -3.27 8.61
C ASN A 200 22.47 -3.15 8.23
N ASP A 201 23.00 -4.09 7.44
CA ASP A 201 24.37 -4.06 6.94
C ASP A 201 24.42 -3.37 5.57
N PRO A 202 25.03 -2.17 5.47
CA PRO A 202 25.09 -1.44 4.22
C PRO A 202 25.79 -2.20 3.09
N SER A 203 26.77 -3.08 3.41
CA SER A 203 27.56 -3.83 2.42
C SER A 203 26.72 -4.75 1.52
N MET A 204 25.47 -5.01 1.92
CA MET A 204 24.50 -5.84 1.20
C MET A 204 23.84 -5.11 0.03
N TYR A 205 23.92 -3.78 -0.06
CA TYR A 205 23.15 -2.98 -1.01
C TYR A 205 23.79 -2.84 -2.40
N ILE A 206 22.95 -2.68 -3.43
CA ILE A 206 23.37 -2.50 -4.84
C ILE A 206 24.06 -1.15 -5.04
N PHE A 207 23.62 -0.14 -4.29
CA PHE A 207 24.13 1.23 -4.37
C PHE A 207 24.75 1.61 -3.03
N LEU A 208 26.07 1.52 -2.97
CA LEU A 208 26.97 2.21 -2.04
C LEU A 208 28.17 2.73 -2.84
#